data_AF-A0A9P6NJ97-F1
#
_entry.id   AF-A0A9P6NJ97-F1
#
_cell.length_a   1.000
_cell.length_b   1.000
_cell.length_c   1.000
_cell.angle_alpha   90.00
_cell.angle_beta   90.00
_cell.angle_gamma   90.00
#
_symmetry.space_group_name_H-M   'P 1'
#
loop_
_entity.id
_entity.type
_entity.pdbx_description
1 polymer ?
#
loop_
_entity_poly.entity_id
_entity_poly.type
_entity_poly.pdbx_seq_one_letter_code
_entity_poly.pdbx_strand_id
1 'polypeptide(L)'
;LTNNVYQSHNFKRGFEWDWTASRGYSKAADASLQAVPLQSPPPISNDKTADYALRTFPHLFKIVCPINIAKLELLLNNHPNQPFVKSVLDGLHNGFWPMSEIPDDEVVINKHCQDI
;
A
#
# COMPACT_ATOMS: atom_id res chain seq x y z
N LEU A 1 34.58 8.32 -28.60
CA LEU A 1 33.54 9.06 -27.86
C LEU A 1 32.45 8.06 -27.46
N THR A 2 32.66 7.33 -26.38
CA THR A 2 31.66 6.40 -25.83
C THR A 2 30.71 7.21 -24.97
N ASN A 3 29.53 7.50 -25.51
CA ASN A 3 28.45 8.11 -24.74
C ASN A 3 28.01 7.13 -23.65
N ASN A 4 28.60 7.27 -22.46
CA ASN A 4 28.08 6.68 -21.23
C ASN A 4 26.77 7.41 -20.92
N VAL A 5 25.68 6.96 -21.56
CA VAL A 5 24.34 7.27 -21.11
C VAL A 5 24.18 6.48 -19.82
N TYR A 6 24.49 7.10 -18.69
CA TYR A 6 24.04 6.60 -17.39
C TYR A 6 22.51 6.49 -17.48
N GLN A 7 21.98 5.29 -17.68
CA GLN A 7 20.56 5.04 -17.52
C GLN A 7 20.25 5.29 -16.05
N SER A 8 19.73 6.48 -15.74
CA SER A 8 19.22 6.77 -14.40
C SER A 8 17.97 5.92 -14.21
N HIS A 9 18.10 4.84 -13.45
CA HIS A 9 16.96 4.03 -13.07
C HIS A 9 16.23 4.80 -11.96
N ASN A 10 15.00 5.22 -12.24
CA ASN A 10 14.19 5.87 -11.23
C ASN A 10 13.56 4.78 -10.37
N PHE A 11 13.65 4.90 -9.05
CA PHE A 11 12.97 3.99 -8.14
C PHE A 11 11.95 4.77 -7.31
N LYS A 12 10.76 4.19 -7.13
CA LYS A 12 9.72 4.72 -6.24
C LYS A 12 9.23 3.59 -5.34
N ARG A 13 9.42 3.77 -4.02
CA ARG A 13 9.10 2.75 -3.00
C ARG A 13 9.73 1.38 -3.30
N GLY A 14 11.02 1.38 -3.66
CA GLY A 14 11.77 0.16 -3.97
C GLY A 14 11.49 -0.48 -5.34
N PHE A 15 10.50 0.03 -6.09
CA PHE A 15 10.20 -0.44 -7.44
C PHE A 15 10.74 0.50 -8.50
N GLU A 16 11.34 -0.08 -9.52
CA GLU A 16 11.80 0.65 -10.70
C GLU A 16 10.59 1.26 -11.43
N TRP A 17 10.66 2.56 -11.63
CA TRP A 17 9.70 3.40 -12.33
C TRP A 17 10.38 3.95 -13.58
N ASP A 18 10.65 3.08 -14.55
CA ASP A 18 11.19 3.49 -15.84
C ASP A 18 10.13 3.33 -16.94
N TRP A 19 9.97 4.38 -17.74
CA TRP A 19 9.14 4.37 -18.94
C TRP A 19 9.79 3.61 -20.10
N THR A 20 11.10 3.32 -20.01
CA THR A 20 11.82 2.52 -21.01
C THR A 20 11.60 1.01 -20.88
N ALA A 21 10.95 0.56 -19.80
CA ALA A 21 10.57 -0.84 -19.65
C ALA A 21 9.66 -1.28 -20.81
N SER A 22 9.84 -2.53 -21.26
CA SER A 22 9.00 -3.15 -22.28
C SER A 22 7.51 -2.89 -21.98
N ARG A 23 6.74 -2.40 -22.97
CA ARG A 23 5.30 -2.13 -22.78
C ARG A 23 4.62 -3.34 -22.15
N GLY A 24 3.93 -3.11 -21.03
CA GLY A 24 3.18 -4.15 -20.31
C GLY A 24 3.96 -4.83 -19.19
N TYR A 25 5.25 -4.52 -18.99
CA TYR A 25 6.01 -5.00 -17.85
C TYR A 25 5.85 -4.08 -16.63
N SER A 26 5.53 -4.66 -15.47
CA SER A 26 5.48 -3.94 -14.20
C SER A 26 6.04 -4.83 -13.09
N LYS A 27 7.15 -4.41 -12.47
CA LYS A 27 7.72 -5.12 -11.32
C LYS A 27 6.72 -5.29 -10.17
N ALA A 28 5.79 -4.33 -10.02
CA ALA A 28 4.73 -4.44 -9.03
C ALA A 28 3.70 -5.52 -9.38
N ALA A 29 3.37 -5.67 -10.66
CA ALA A 29 2.46 -6.72 -11.13
C ALA A 29 3.13 -8.11 -11.04
N ASP A 30 4.42 -8.22 -11.34
CA ASP A 30 5.16 -9.46 -11.14
C ASP A 30 5.25 -9.84 -9.66
N ALA A 31 5.56 -8.86 -8.80
CA ALA A 31 5.64 -9.08 -7.36
C ALA A 31 4.30 -9.56 -6.78
N SER A 32 3.16 -9.06 -7.27
CA SER A 32 1.85 -9.49 -6.79
C SER A 32 1.56 -10.98 -7.04
N LEU A 33 2.23 -11.61 -8.01
CA LEU A 33 2.07 -13.04 -8.30
C LEU A 33 2.49 -13.93 -7.12
N GLN A 34 3.44 -13.46 -6.29
CA GLN A 34 4.02 -14.24 -5.19
C GLN A 34 3.93 -13.51 -3.84
N ALA A 35 3.33 -12.33 -3.80
CA ALA A 35 3.18 -11.56 -2.56
C ALA A 35 2.34 -12.33 -1.52
N VAL A 36 2.77 -12.28 -0.26
CA VAL A 36 1.97 -12.79 0.85
C VAL A 36 0.75 -11.89 1.06
N PRO A 37 -0.41 -12.44 1.52
CA PRO A 37 -1.54 -11.63 1.92
C PRO A 37 -1.14 -10.55 2.92
N LEU A 38 -1.77 -9.39 2.81
CA LEU A 38 -1.59 -8.30 3.77
C LEU A 38 -2.11 -8.73 5.13
N GLN A 39 -1.44 -8.24 6.17
CA GLN A 39 -1.85 -8.47 7.55
C GLN A 39 -3.23 -7.86 7.82
N SER A 40 -4.05 -8.60 8.56
CA SER A 40 -5.33 -8.12 9.08
C SER A 40 -5.15 -7.40 10.42
N PRO A 41 -6.08 -6.50 10.78
CA PRO A 41 -6.10 -5.94 12.11
C PRO A 41 -6.27 -7.02 13.19
N PRO A 42 -5.74 -6.81 14.41
CA PRO A 42 -6.11 -7.61 15.55
C PRO A 42 -7.63 -7.46 15.81
N PRO A 43 -8.25 -8.44 16.48
CA PRO A 43 -9.66 -8.35 16.82
C PRO A 43 -9.98 -7.05 17.58
N ILE A 44 -11.02 -6.33 17.14
CA ILE A 44 -11.43 -5.07 17.76
C ILE A 44 -11.81 -5.23 19.24
N SER A 45 -12.19 -6.45 19.65
CA SER A 45 -12.45 -6.81 21.05
C SER A 45 -11.24 -6.60 21.97
N ASN A 46 -10.03 -6.56 21.41
CA ASN A 46 -8.80 -6.37 22.16
C ASN A 46 -8.58 -4.89 22.55
N ASP A 47 -9.24 -3.95 21.88
CA ASP A 47 -9.15 -2.51 22.17
C ASP A 47 -10.55 -1.90 22.32
N LYS A 48 -11.01 -1.85 23.57
CA LYS A 48 -12.32 -1.27 23.92
C LYS A 48 -12.42 0.21 23.58
N THR A 49 -11.30 0.94 23.59
CA THR A 49 -11.26 2.37 23.29
C THR A 49 -11.46 2.57 21.79
N ALA A 50 -10.76 1.79 20.96
CA ALA A 50 -10.96 1.79 19.51
C ALA A 50 -12.38 1.35 19.13
N ASP A 51 -12.92 0.29 19.75
CA ASP A 51 -14.30 -0.16 19.51
C ASP A 51 -15.30 0.98 19.78
N TYR A 52 -15.16 1.63 20.94
CA TYR A 52 -16.00 2.76 21.33
C TYR A 52 -15.89 3.91 20.31
N ALA A 53 -14.67 4.27 19.89
CA ALA A 53 -14.44 5.36 18.96
C ALA A 53 -15.04 5.07 17.57
N LEU A 54 -14.81 3.88 17.02
CA LEU A 54 -15.35 3.46 15.71
C LEU A 54 -16.88 3.46 15.71
N ARG A 55 -17.50 2.99 16.80
CA ARG A 55 -18.96 2.94 16.94
C ARG A 55 -19.58 4.32 17.17
N THR A 56 -18.92 5.19 17.92
CA THR A 56 -19.46 6.51 18.31
C THR A 56 -19.24 7.55 17.22
N PHE A 57 -18.10 7.49 16.51
CA PHE A 57 -17.70 8.48 15.52
C PHE A 57 -17.35 7.85 14.16
N PRO A 58 -18.26 7.07 13.54
CA PRO A 58 -17.95 6.36 12.29
C PRO A 58 -17.59 7.31 11.13
N HIS A 59 -18.07 8.55 11.17
CA HIS A 59 -17.77 9.57 10.16
C HIS A 59 -16.31 10.05 10.20
N LEU A 60 -15.61 9.97 11.35
CA LEU A 60 -14.18 10.32 11.46
C LEU A 60 -13.27 9.28 10.82
N PHE A 61 -13.71 8.02 10.78
CA PHE A 61 -12.96 6.88 10.26
C PHE A 61 -13.47 6.40 8.91
N LYS A 62 -14.27 7.21 8.21
CA LYS A 62 -14.82 6.84 6.91
C LYS A 62 -13.71 6.69 5.88
N ILE A 63 -13.54 5.48 5.35
CA ILE A 63 -12.65 5.23 4.22
C ILE A 63 -13.34 5.72 2.94
N VAL A 64 -12.79 6.78 2.35
CA VAL A 64 -13.22 7.29 1.05
C VAL A 64 -12.21 6.82 0.00
N CYS A 65 -12.53 5.71 -0.66
CA CYS A 65 -11.71 5.19 -1.75
C CYS A 65 -12.23 5.72 -3.10
N PRO A 66 -11.43 6.45 -3.89
CA PRO A 66 -11.83 6.90 -5.23
C PRO A 66 -11.79 5.77 -6.28
N ILE A 67 -11.24 4.61 -5.94
CA ILE A 67 -11.13 3.46 -6.83
C ILE A 67 -12.47 2.72 -6.84
N ASN A 68 -12.96 2.35 -8.03
CA ASN A 68 -14.12 1.47 -8.14
C ASN A 68 -13.71 0.03 -7.77
N ILE A 69 -13.88 -0.31 -6.49
CA ILE A 69 -13.41 -1.59 -5.93
C ILE A 69 -14.14 -2.77 -6.58
N ALA A 70 -15.45 -2.66 -6.83
CA ALA A 70 -16.22 -3.72 -7.49
C ALA A 70 -15.70 -4.02 -8.90
N LYS A 71 -15.35 -2.98 -9.68
CA LYS A 71 -14.75 -3.16 -10.99
C LYS A 71 -13.34 -3.74 -10.89
N LEU A 72 -12.55 -3.32 -9.90
CA LEU A 72 -11.22 -3.84 -9.67
C LEU A 72 -11.27 -5.34 -9.33
N GLU A 73 -12.17 -5.74 -8.43
CA GLU A 73 -12.41 -7.14 -8.07
C GLU A 73 -12.76 -7.98 -9.29
N LEU A 74 -13.68 -7.50 -10.15
CA LEU A 74 -14.03 -8.17 -11.40
C LEU A 74 -12.81 -8.34 -12.33
N LEU A 75 -12.00 -7.30 -12.48
CA LEU A 75 -10.79 -7.34 -13.32
C LEU A 75 -9.73 -8.30 -12.76
N LEU A 76 -9.69 -8.51 -11.45
CA LEU A 76 -8.72 -9.37 -10.77
C LEU A 76 -9.26 -10.77 -10.46
N ASN A 77 -10.47 -11.13 -10.89
CA ASN A 77 -11.08 -12.43 -10.60
C ASN A 77 -10.22 -13.63 -11.04
N ASN A 78 -9.44 -13.46 -12.11
CA ASN A 78 -8.58 -14.51 -12.66
C ASN A 78 -7.11 -14.37 -12.23
N HIS A 79 -6.78 -13.49 -11.28
CA HIS A 79 -5.42 -13.34 -10.78
C HIS A 79 -4.97 -14.63 -10.08
N PRO A 80 -3.74 -15.14 -10.32
CA PRO A 80 -3.31 -16.44 -9.78
C PRO A 80 -3.12 -16.44 -8.27
N ASN A 81 -2.80 -15.27 -7.67
CA ASN A 81 -2.66 -15.10 -6.23
C ASN A 81 -3.91 -14.43 -5.64
N GLN A 82 -5.01 -15.18 -5.58
CA GLN A 82 -6.27 -14.71 -4.98
C GLN A 82 -6.15 -14.35 -3.48
N PRO A 83 -5.37 -15.07 -2.65
CA PRO A 83 -5.19 -14.68 -1.24
C PRO A 83 -4.66 -13.25 -1.09
N PHE A 84 -3.65 -12.86 -1.86
CA PHE A 84 -3.15 -11.49 -1.87
C PHE A 84 -4.19 -10.49 -2.36
N VAL A 85 -4.85 -10.78 -3.49
CA VAL A 85 -5.88 -9.89 -4.06
C VAL A 85 -7.00 -9.62 -3.06
N LYS A 86 -7.50 -10.65 -2.37
CA LYS A 86 -8.55 -10.50 -1.37
C LYS A 86 -8.11 -9.60 -0.22
N SER A 87 -6.87 -9.75 0.26
CA SER A 87 -6.34 -8.88 1.33
C SER A 87 -6.19 -7.42 0.89
N VAL A 88 -5.85 -7.17 -0.38
CA VAL A 88 -5.80 -5.82 -0.95
C VAL A 88 -7.21 -5.22 -1.06
N LEU A 89 -8.17 -5.99 -1.58
CA LEU A 89 -9.56 -5.54 -1.70
C LEU A 89 -10.16 -5.22 -0.33
N ASP A 90 -9.89 -6.05 0.68
CA ASP A 90 -10.28 -5.80 2.07
C ASP A 90 -9.69 -4.47 2.59
N GLY A 91 -8.39 -4.25 2.38
CA GLY A 91 -7.74 -2.98 2.75
C GLY A 91 -8.29 -1.75 2.01
N LEU A 92 -8.76 -1.90 0.77
CA LEU A 92 -9.42 -0.80 0.04
C LEU A 92 -10.82 -0.50 0.58
N HIS A 93 -11.54 -1.51 1.08
CA HIS A 93 -12.87 -1.36 1.68
C HIS A 93 -12.80 -0.81 3.10
N ASN A 94 -11.92 -1.39 3.92
CA ASN A 94 -11.93 -1.25 5.37
C ASN A 94 -10.72 -0.46 5.90
N GLY A 95 -9.77 -0.11 5.03
CA GLY A 95 -8.50 0.49 5.40
C GLY A 95 -7.42 -0.58 5.61
N PHE A 96 -6.16 -0.20 5.35
CA PHE A 96 -5.03 -1.10 5.56
C PHE A 96 -4.58 -1.08 7.02
N TRP A 97 -4.42 -2.26 7.63
CA TRP A 97 -3.79 -2.38 8.93
C TRP A 97 -2.30 -2.04 8.82
N PRO A 98 -1.72 -1.22 9.72
CA PRO A 98 -0.49 -0.50 9.43
C PRO A 98 0.67 -1.46 9.21
N MET A 99 1.27 -1.38 8.03
CA MET A 99 2.64 -1.85 7.78
C MET A 99 3.68 -0.84 8.30
N SER A 100 3.31 -0.01 9.28
CA SER A 100 4.16 1.00 9.89
C SER A 100 4.40 0.61 11.34
N GLU A 101 5.67 0.54 11.69
CA GLU A 101 6.09 0.52 13.09
C GLU A 101 5.60 1.80 13.76
N ILE A 102 5.10 1.68 15.00
CA ILE A 102 4.87 2.86 15.83
C ILE A 102 6.26 3.50 15.98
N PRO A 103 6.45 4.76 15.55
CA PRO A 103 7.73 5.42 15.75
C PRO A 103 8.03 5.42 17.25
N ASP A 104 9.30 5.19 17.59
CA ASP A 104 9.78 5.31 18.97
C ASP A 104 9.39 6.70 19.53
N ASP A 105 9.20 6.79 20.85
CA ASP A 105 8.83 8.05 21.52
C ASP A 105 9.90 9.15 21.34
N GLU A 106 11.09 8.77 20.86
CA GLU A 106 12.07 9.71 20.34
C GLU A 106 11.58 10.38 19.04
N VAL A 107 11.13 11.63 19.16
CA VAL A 107 10.83 12.50 18.01
C VAL A 107 12.07 12.63 17.13
N VAL A 108 12.16 11.83 16.07
CA VAL A 108 13.19 11.99 15.05
C VAL A 108 12.79 13.15 14.16
N ILE A 109 13.33 14.33 14.46
CA ILE A 109 13.24 15.49 13.57
C ILE A 109 14.06 15.16 12.32
N ASN A 110 13.38 14.83 11.22
CA ASN A 110 14.03 14.64 9.93
C ASN A 110 14.71 15.96 9.53
N LYS A 111 16.04 16.01 9.64
CA LYS A 111 16.87 17.20 9.33
C LYS A 111 16.80 17.66 7.87
N HIS A 112 16.01 17.01 7.02
CA HIS A 112 15.92 17.33 5.59
C HIS A 112 15.04 18.55 5.27
N CYS A 113 14.49 19.24 6.28
CA CYS A 113 13.67 20.45 6.10
C CYS A 113 14.33 21.69 6.73
N GLN A 114 15.65 21.73 6.87
CA GLN A 114 16.38 22.91 7.38
C GLN A 114 17.20 23.68 6.34
N ASP A 115 17.15 23.27 5.06
CA ASP A 115 17.80 24.02 3.98
C ASP A 115 16.74 24.75 3.12
N ILE A 116 16.22 25.88 3.64
CA ILE A 116 15.62 26.97 2.85
C ILE A 116 16.41 28.24 3.13
#